data_AF-A0A932DIE7-F1
#
_entry.id   AF-A0A932DIE7-F1
#
_cell.length_a   1.000
_cell.length_b   1.000
_cell.length_c   1.000
_cell.angle_alpha   90.00
_cell.angle_beta   90.00
_cell.angle_gamma   90.00
#
_symmetry.space_group_name_H-M   'P 1'
#
loop_
_entity.id
_entity.type
_entity.pdbx_description
1 polymer ?
#
loop_
_entity_poly.entity_id
_entity_poly.type
_entity_poly.pdbx_seq_one_letter_code
_entity_poly.pdbx_strand_id
1 'polypeptide(L)'
;MREPKPADLSRWRAAHVEALRLASRLREAAAVFRRYAGELKYHPETGVHGMIGSDLEQAAATMRDAINAISAVASRWDEEITWLRPLNPALPVDDIQRGHASAREAIRLLRAALEIFERAVRTPEAATLDAPYGAGAPRRVHPGAQCTWVAERADGLARELSTVALGKENLLLAITRPEKA
;
A
#
# COMPACT_ATOMS: atom_id res chain seq x y z
N MET A 1 -4.84 1.36 -36.49
CA MET A 1 -4.96 1.58 -35.02
C MET A 1 -6.40 1.93 -34.71
N ARG A 2 -7.01 1.30 -33.69
CA ARG A 2 -8.31 1.77 -33.17
C ARG A 2 -8.07 3.01 -32.33
N GLU A 3 -8.85 4.07 -32.55
CA GLU A 3 -8.83 5.21 -31.65
C GLU A 3 -9.55 4.87 -30.34
N PRO A 4 -8.97 5.22 -29.17
CA PRO A 4 -9.63 5.01 -27.89
C PRO A 4 -10.87 5.91 -27.76
N LYS A 5 -11.99 5.34 -27.30
CA LYS A 5 -13.19 6.13 -27.03
C LYS A 5 -12.92 7.15 -25.91
N PRO A 6 -13.36 8.41 -26.02
CA PRO A 6 -13.11 9.44 -25.00
C PRO A 6 -13.58 9.08 -23.59
N ALA A 7 -14.68 8.33 -23.49
CA ALA A 7 -15.23 7.86 -22.22
C ALA A 7 -14.31 6.84 -21.53
N ASP A 8 -13.75 5.89 -22.28
CA ASP A 8 -12.83 4.88 -21.74
C ASP A 8 -11.52 5.52 -21.27
N LEU A 9 -11.01 6.48 -22.05
CA LEU A 9 -9.82 7.26 -21.72
C LEU A 9 -9.98 8.03 -20.41
N SER A 10 -11.10 8.74 -20.27
CA SER A 10 -11.42 9.51 -19.05
C SER A 10 -11.56 8.60 -17.84
N ARG A 11 -12.18 7.43 -18.03
CA ARG A 11 -12.36 6.41 -16.99
C ARG A 11 -11.02 5.87 -16.46
N TRP A 12 -10.08 5.56 -17.36
CA TRP A 12 -8.77 5.03 -16.95
C TRP A 12 -7.88 6.10 -16.33
N ARG A 13 -7.88 7.32 -16.87
CA ARG A 13 -7.21 8.47 -16.23
C ARG A 13 -7.71 8.72 -14.82
N ALA A 14 -9.03 8.68 -14.62
CA ALA A 14 -9.61 8.83 -13.28
C ALA A 14 -9.11 7.73 -12.31
N ALA A 15 -9.00 6.48 -12.79
CA ALA A 15 -8.45 5.38 -11.99
C ALA A 15 -6.97 5.58 -11.63
N HIS A 16 -6.15 6.12 -12.55
CA HIS A 16 -4.74 6.44 -12.28
C HIS A 16 -4.58 7.56 -11.26
N VAL A 17 -5.36 8.64 -11.42
CA VAL A 17 -5.38 9.77 -10.47
C VAL A 17 -5.79 9.27 -9.08
N GLU A 18 -6.82 8.42 -9.01
CA GLU A 18 -7.24 7.84 -7.74
C GLU A 18 -6.16 6.96 -7.11
N ALA A 19 -5.47 6.13 -7.89
CA ALA A 19 -4.35 5.33 -7.40
C ALA A 19 -3.21 6.21 -6.82
N LEU A 20 -2.89 7.33 -7.47
CA LEU A 20 -1.89 8.29 -6.98
C LEU A 20 -2.34 9.01 -5.71
N ARG A 21 -3.61 9.41 -5.64
CA ARG A 21 -4.20 10.00 -4.43
C ARG A 21 -4.13 9.03 -3.25
N LEU A 22 -4.46 7.76 -3.47
CA LEU A 22 -4.38 6.71 -2.46
C LEU A 22 -2.94 6.46 -2.03
N ALA A 23 -1.98 6.50 -2.95
CA ALA A 23 -0.55 6.42 -2.62
C ALA A 23 -0.09 7.59 -1.72
N SER A 24 -0.56 8.82 -1.95
CA SER A 24 -0.29 9.96 -1.05
C SER A 24 -0.85 9.72 0.35
N ARG A 25 -2.13 9.30 0.44
CA ARG A 25 -2.78 9.01 1.72
C ARG A 25 -2.07 7.92 2.52
N LEU A 26 -1.53 6.90 1.85
CA LEU A 26 -0.70 5.87 2.50
C LEU A 26 0.58 6.46 3.11
N ARG A 27 1.27 7.35 2.40
CA ARG A 27 2.49 8.01 2.89
C ARG A 27 2.22 8.94 4.06
N GLU A 28 1.13 9.70 3.99
CA GLU A 28 0.67 10.58 5.08
C GLU A 28 0.38 9.77 6.35
N ALA A 29 -0.34 8.65 6.23
CA ALA A 29 -0.58 7.75 7.35
C ALA A 29 0.72 7.09 7.83
N ALA A 30 1.62 6.70 6.93
CA ALA A 30 2.91 6.10 7.28
C ALA A 30 3.79 7.05 8.11
N ALA A 31 3.75 8.36 7.84
CA ALA A 31 4.46 9.36 8.63
C ALA A 31 4.02 9.37 10.11
N VAL A 32 2.73 9.20 10.38
CA VAL A 32 2.20 9.07 11.75
C VAL A 32 2.78 7.82 12.42
N PHE A 33 2.74 6.67 11.74
CA PHE A 33 3.36 5.44 12.25
C PHE A 33 4.86 5.60 12.52
N ARG A 34 5.62 6.28 11.64
CA ARG A 34 7.05 6.54 11.86
C ARG A 34 7.32 7.38 13.09
N ARG A 35 6.50 8.39 13.36
CA ARG A 35 6.61 9.19 14.60
C ARG A 35 6.41 8.29 15.82
N TYR A 36 5.34 7.50 15.83
CA TYR A 36 5.06 6.55 16.92
C TYR A 36 6.10 5.43 17.04
N ALA A 37 6.79 5.06 15.97
CA ALA A 37 7.89 4.10 16.02
C ALA A 37 9.06 4.56 16.92
N GLY A 38 9.31 5.88 16.99
CA GLY A 38 10.32 6.47 17.87
C GLY A 38 9.84 6.72 19.30
N GLU A 39 8.52 6.83 19.50
CA GLU A 39 7.91 7.18 20.79
C GLU A 39 7.50 5.94 21.60
N LEU A 40 6.98 4.91 20.94
CA LEU A 40 6.49 3.69 21.60
C LEU A 40 7.65 2.77 21.95
N LYS A 41 7.84 2.55 23.24
CA LYS A 41 8.82 1.63 23.79
C LYS A 41 8.14 0.43 24.41
N TYR A 42 8.90 -0.65 24.58
CA TYR A 42 8.43 -1.79 25.37
C TYR A 42 8.35 -1.42 26.86
N HIS A 43 7.25 -1.83 27.51
CA HIS A 43 7.14 -1.82 28.97
C HIS A 43 7.03 -3.26 29.51
N PRO A 44 7.82 -3.67 30.52
CA PRO A 44 7.81 -5.04 31.02
C PRO A 44 6.45 -5.54 31.53
N GLU A 45 5.68 -4.67 32.19
CA GLU A 45 4.41 -5.03 32.82
C GLU A 45 3.20 -4.82 31.88
N THR A 46 3.01 -3.60 31.38
CA THR A 46 1.90 -3.21 30.50
C THR A 46 2.10 -3.57 29.02
N GLY A 47 3.30 -3.97 28.60
CA GLY A 47 3.66 -4.27 27.21
C GLY A 47 4.04 -3.03 26.37
N VAL A 48 3.51 -1.85 26.68
CA VAL A 48 3.76 -0.60 25.96
C VAL A 48 4.06 0.53 26.95
N HIS A 49 5.15 1.26 26.71
CA HIS A 49 5.48 2.52 27.37
C HIS A 49 5.25 3.66 26.37
N GLY A 50 4.32 4.55 26.71
CA GLY A 50 3.76 5.58 25.81
C GLY A 50 2.24 5.44 25.69
N MET A 51 1.57 6.49 25.24
CA MET A 51 0.14 6.45 24.95
C MET A 51 -0.08 6.32 23.45
N ILE A 52 -1.00 5.44 23.06
CA ILE A 52 -1.49 5.39 21.68
C ILE A 52 -2.51 6.51 21.55
N GLY A 53 -2.16 7.56 20.81
CA GLY A 53 -3.08 8.66 20.53
C GLY A 53 -4.11 8.30 19.47
N SER A 54 -5.20 9.07 19.45
CA SER A 54 -6.29 8.94 18.48
C SER A 54 -5.84 9.13 17.04
N ASP A 55 -4.73 9.83 16.82
CA ASP A 55 -4.14 10.02 15.50
C ASP A 55 -3.48 8.75 14.94
N LEU A 56 -2.88 7.89 15.78
CA LEU A 56 -2.38 6.58 15.35
C LEU A 56 -3.53 5.64 14.96
N GLU A 57 -4.61 5.67 15.73
CA GLU A 57 -5.83 4.91 15.42
C GLU A 57 -6.48 5.41 14.12
N GLN A 58 -6.54 6.73 13.93
CA GLN A 58 -7.04 7.35 12.70
C GLN A 58 -6.14 7.03 11.50
N ALA A 59 -4.82 6.98 11.67
CA ALA A 59 -3.88 6.57 10.63
C ALA A 59 -4.10 5.10 10.25
N ALA A 60 -4.27 4.20 11.22
CA ALA A 60 -4.59 2.80 10.97
C ALA A 60 -5.92 2.64 10.21
N ALA A 61 -6.97 3.37 10.62
CA ALA A 61 -8.25 3.40 9.91
C ALA A 61 -8.09 3.90 8.46
N THR A 62 -7.35 4.99 8.28
CA THR A 62 -7.05 5.57 6.96
C THR A 62 -6.33 4.57 6.05
N MET A 63 -5.37 3.80 6.58
CA MET A 63 -4.69 2.76 5.81
C MET A 63 -5.63 1.63 5.40
N ARG A 64 -6.54 1.18 6.28
CA ARG A 64 -7.54 0.15 5.93
C ARG A 64 -8.46 0.61 4.80
N ASP A 65 -8.97 1.83 4.91
CA ASP A 65 -9.83 2.41 3.87
C ASP A 65 -9.08 2.55 2.55
N ALA A 66 -7.83 3.00 2.60
CA ALA A 66 -6.98 3.09 1.42
C ALA A 66 -6.74 1.72 0.79
N ILE A 67 -6.41 0.68 1.58
CA ILE A 67 -6.22 -0.70 1.08
C ILE A 67 -7.48 -1.21 0.38
N ASN A 68 -8.67 -0.95 0.93
CA ASN A 68 -9.93 -1.38 0.33
C ASN A 68 -10.18 -0.67 -1.01
N ALA A 69 -9.96 0.65 -1.06
CA ALA A 69 -10.07 1.43 -2.29
C ALA A 69 -9.05 0.99 -3.35
N ILE A 70 -7.79 0.74 -2.94
CA ILE A 70 -6.73 0.24 -3.83
C ILE A 70 -7.12 -1.15 -4.39
N SER A 71 -7.67 -2.03 -3.56
CA SER A 71 -8.11 -3.36 -3.99
C SER A 71 -9.21 -3.27 -5.04
N ALA A 72 -10.12 -2.30 -4.92
CA ALA A 72 -11.16 -2.04 -5.91
C ALA A 72 -10.60 -1.48 -7.24
N VAL A 73 -9.53 -0.69 -7.19
CA VAL A 73 -8.81 -0.26 -8.41
C VAL A 73 -8.07 -1.45 -9.03
N ALA A 74 -7.41 -2.26 -8.21
CA ALA A 74 -6.58 -3.38 -8.64
C ALA A 74 -7.38 -4.54 -9.29
N SER A 75 -8.65 -4.69 -8.94
CA SER A 75 -9.54 -5.68 -9.57
C SER A 75 -9.83 -5.38 -11.04
N ARG A 76 -9.61 -4.13 -11.47
CA ARG A 76 -9.87 -3.67 -12.84
C ARG A 76 -8.64 -3.62 -13.73
N TRP A 77 -7.47 -4.01 -13.22
CA TRP A 77 -6.22 -3.96 -13.98
C TRP A 77 -6.19 -4.89 -15.18
N ASP A 78 -6.82 -6.06 -15.10
CA ASP A 78 -6.87 -7.00 -16.22
C ASP A 78 -7.80 -6.48 -17.33
N GLU A 79 -8.89 -5.79 -16.95
CA GLU A 79 -9.78 -5.07 -17.88
C GLU A 79 -9.00 -3.97 -18.61
N GLU A 80 -8.19 -3.21 -17.88
CA GLU A 80 -7.37 -2.14 -18.45
C GLU A 80 -6.33 -2.67 -19.45
N ILE A 81 -5.60 -3.72 -19.10
CA ILE A 81 -4.61 -4.35 -19.99
C ILE A 81 -5.27 -4.88 -21.26
N THR A 82 -6.43 -5.51 -21.12
CA THR A 82 -7.21 -6.01 -22.26
C THR A 82 -7.62 -4.88 -23.20
N TRP A 83 -7.96 -3.72 -22.64
CA TRP A 83 -8.29 -2.52 -23.40
C TRP A 83 -7.06 -1.82 -24.02
N LEU A 84 -5.92 -1.77 -23.32
CA LEU A 84 -4.68 -1.14 -23.81
C LEU A 84 -3.98 -1.92 -24.92
N ARG A 85 -3.97 -3.26 -24.83
CA ARG A 85 -3.25 -4.14 -25.77
C ARG A 85 -3.54 -3.88 -27.26
N PRO A 86 -4.81 -3.74 -27.72
CA PRO A 86 -5.09 -3.45 -29.12
C PRO A 86 -4.75 -2.00 -29.55
N LEU A 87 -4.54 -1.08 -28.60
CA LEU A 87 -4.22 0.33 -28.87
C LEU A 87 -2.71 0.55 -29.06
N ASN A 88 -1.88 -0.26 -28.39
CA ASN A 88 -0.43 -0.22 -28.53
C ASN A 88 0.16 -1.65 -28.52
N PRO A 89 0.52 -2.23 -29.68
CA PRO A 89 1.14 -3.56 -29.74
C PRO A 89 2.53 -3.65 -29.09
N ALA A 90 3.23 -2.52 -28.94
CA ALA A 90 4.53 -2.42 -28.29
C ALA A 90 4.42 -2.14 -26.78
N LEU A 91 3.22 -2.25 -26.21
CA LEU A 91 2.96 -2.11 -24.78
C LEU A 91 3.87 -3.08 -23.99
N PRO A 92 4.66 -2.60 -23.01
CA PRO A 92 5.46 -3.47 -22.15
C PRO A 92 4.55 -4.17 -21.12
N VAL A 93 3.72 -5.09 -21.61
CA VAL A 93 2.69 -5.80 -20.80
C VAL A 93 3.33 -6.49 -19.62
N ASP A 94 4.48 -7.13 -19.81
CA ASP A 94 5.18 -7.88 -18.77
C ASP A 94 5.63 -6.97 -17.63
N ASP A 95 6.10 -5.76 -17.92
CA ASP A 95 6.51 -4.78 -16.90
C ASP A 95 5.32 -4.30 -16.08
N ILE A 96 4.20 -4.02 -16.76
CA ILE A 96 2.98 -3.56 -16.09
C ILE A 96 2.40 -4.68 -15.22
N GLN A 97 2.37 -5.92 -15.72
CA GLN A 97 1.90 -7.09 -14.97
C GLN A 97 2.80 -7.41 -13.77
N ARG A 98 4.12 -7.26 -13.90
CA ARG A 98 5.05 -7.35 -12.76
C ARG A 98 4.73 -6.28 -11.72
N GLY A 99 4.48 -5.04 -12.15
CA GLY A 99 4.03 -3.97 -11.25
C GLY A 99 2.71 -4.30 -10.53
N HIS A 100 1.74 -4.90 -11.23
CA HIS A 100 0.48 -5.34 -10.63
C HIS A 100 0.70 -6.43 -9.58
N ALA A 101 1.54 -7.42 -9.88
CA ALA A 101 1.88 -8.48 -8.94
C ALA A 101 2.56 -7.92 -7.69
N SER A 102 3.55 -7.03 -7.86
CA SER A 102 4.23 -6.34 -6.76
C SER A 102 3.27 -5.54 -5.89
N ALA A 103 2.35 -4.79 -6.50
CA ALA A 103 1.35 -4.01 -5.76
C ALA A 103 0.37 -4.91 -5.00
N ARG A 104 -0.10 -6.03 -5.61
CA ARG A 104 -0.97 -7.01 -4.93
C ARG A 104 -0.29 -7.64 -3.72
N GLU A 105 0.99 -7.99 -3.86
CA GLU A 105 1.77 -8.52 -2.75
C GLU A 105 1.97 -7.47 -1.65
N ALA A 106 2.27 -6.22 -2.03
CA ALA A 106 2.39 -5.12 -1.07
C ALA A 106 1.08 -4.84 -0.31
N ILE A 107 -0.09 -4.95 -0.97
CA ILE A 107 -1.41 -4.91 -0.31
C ILE A 107 -1.53 -6.00 0.76
N ARG A 108 -1.18 -7.24 0.40
CA ARG A 108 -1.24 -8.39 1.31
C ARG A 108 -0.35 -8.17 2.54
N LEU A 109 0.89 -7.73 2.30
CA LEU A 109 1.87 -7.48 3.36
C LEU A 109 1.45 -6.33 4.29
N LEU A 110 0.94 -5.22 3.73
CA LEU A 110 0.45 -4.11 4.55
C LEU A 110 -0.76 -4.51 5.39
N ARG A 111 -1.71 -5.26 4.81
CA ARG A 111 -2.87 -5.77 5.55
C ARG A 111 -2.44 -6.65 6.73
N ALA A 112 -1.52 -7.59 6.48
CA ALA A 112 -0.98 -8.45 7.54
C ALA A 112 -0.26 -7.63 8.63
N ALA A 113 0.54 -6.64 8.25
CA ALA A 113 1.23 -5.77 9.21
C ALA A 113 0.24 -4.98 10.09
N LEU A 114 -0.83 -4.43 9.51
CA LEU A 114 -1.88 -3.74 10.26
C LEU A 114 -2.62 -4.69 11.20
N GLU A 115 -2.97 -5.90 10.76
CA GLU A 115 -3.63 -6.89 11.61
C GLU A 115 -2.76 -7.29 12.80
N ILE A 116 -1.45 -7.48 12.59
CA ILE A 116 -0.50 -7.79 13.67
C ILE A 116 -0.39 -6.60 14.63
N PHE A 117 -0.25 -5.37 14.11
CA PHE A 117 -0.21 -4.16 14.92
C PHE A 117 -1.47 -4.00 15.78
N GLU A 118 -2.66 -4.13 15.18
CA GLU A 118 -3.93 -4.00 15.90
C GLU A 118 -4.08 -5.06 17.00
N ARG A 119 -3.68 -6.31 16.74
CA ARG A 119 -3.68 -7.38 17.76
C ARG A 119 -2.68 -7.09 18.87
N ALA A 120 -1.47 -6.65 18.52
CA ALA A 120 -0.43 -6.30 19.48
C ALA A 120 -0.85 -5.17 20.41
N VAL A 121 -1.52 -4.15 19.86
CA VAL A 121 -2.02 -2.99 20.59
C VAL A 121 -3.23 -3.35 21.45
N ARG A 122 -4.21 -4.09 20.91
CA ARG A 122 -5.47 -4.40 21.61
C ARG A 122 -5.35 -5.56 22.59
N THR A 123 -4.36 -6.43 22.42
CA THR A 123 -4.17 -7.60 23.28
C THR A 123 -2.69 -7.82 23.59
N PRO A 124 -2.04 -6.91 24.34
CA PRO A 124 -0.58 -6.95 24.59
C PRO A 124 -0.11 -8.23 25.29
N GLU A 125 -1.02 -8.94 25.95
CA GLU A 125 -0.76 -10.16 26.71
C GLU A 125 -0.79 -11.44 25.85
N ALA A 126 -1.40 -11.41 24.65
CA ALA A 126 -1.65 -12.60 23.83
C ALA A 126 -0.71 -12.76 22.61
N ALA A 127 0.12 -11.76 22.31
CA ALA A 127 1.04 -11.80 21.17
C ALA A 127 2.37 -12.48 21.56
N THR A 128 2.33 -13.79 21.79
CA THR A 128 3.53 -14.60 22.09
C THR A 128 4.42 -14.76 20.87
N LEU A 129 5.67 -14.29 20.97
CA LEU A 129 6.75 -14.66 20.05
C LEU A 129 7.33 -16.02 20.46
N ASP A 130 7.34 -16.97 19.52
CA ASP A 130 8.08 -18.22 19.66
C ASP A 130 9.58 -17.92 19.47
N ALA A 131 10.30 -17.66 20.57
CA ALA A 131 11.73 -17.37 20.54
C ALA A 131 12.54 -18.56 21.10
N PRO A 132 13.54 -19.09 20.39
CA PRO A 132 14.35 -20.25 20.80
C PRO A 132 15.42 -19.92 21.87
N TYR A 133 15.41 -18.73 22.45
CA TYR A 133 16.38 -18.31 23.46
C TYR A 133 15.67 -18.18 24.81
N GLY A 134 16.02 -19.08 25.74
CA GLY A 134 15.31 -19.31 26.99
C GLY A 134 15.08 -18.07 27.87
N ALA A 135 14.05 -18.15 28.72
CA ALA A 135 13.61 -17.33 29.87
C ALA A 135 13.72 -15.77 29.86
N GLY A 136 14.51 -15.14 29.01
CA GLY A 136 14.83 -13.71 29.03
C GLY A 136 14.51 -12.93 27.76
N ALA A 137 14.05 -13.58 26.67
CA ALA A 137 13.57 -12.86 25.49
C ALA A 137 12.17 -12.26 25.76
N PRO A 138 11.88 -11.00 25.34
CA PRO A 138 10.54 -10.44 25.46
C PRO A 138 9.54 -11.33 24.74
N ARG A 139 8.55 -11.86 25.48
CA ARG A 139 7.47 -12.67 24.91
C ARG A 139 6.52 -11.86 24.02
N ARG A 140 6.70 -10.54 23.93
CA ARG A 140 5.76 -9.58 23.33
C ARG A 140 6.43 -8.84 22.17
N VAL A 141 5.66 -8.56 21.12
CA VAL A 141 6.10 -7.75 19.98
C VAL A 141 6.34 -6.29 20.38
N HIS A 142 7.48 -5.72 19.97
CA HIS A 142 7.82 -4.33 20.28
C HIS A 142 6.89 -3.36 19.52
N PRO A 143 6.10 -2.51 20.19
CA PRO A 143 5.08 -1.67 19.57
C PRO A 143 5.68 -0.71 18.54
N GLY A 144 6.81 -0.06 18.86
CA GLY A 144 7.51 0.80 17.90
C GLY A 144 8.05 0.04 16.68
N ALA A 145 8.39 -1.25 16.81
CA ALA A 145 8.86 -2.05 15.68
C ALA A 145 7.70 -2.43 14.76
N GLN A 146 6.51 -2.70 15.34
CA GLN A 146 5.29 -2.88 14.55
C GLN A 146 4.93 -1.59 13.80
N CYS A 147 5.08 -0.42 14.42
CA CYS A 147 4.87 0.84 13.73
C CYS A 147 5.84 1.04 12.55
N THR A 148 7.13 0.71 12.73
CA THR A 148 8.12 0.70 11.63
C THR A 148 7.69 -0.21 10.50
N TRP A 149 7.30 -1.45 10.80
CA TRP A 149 6.86 -2.41 9.78
C TRP A 149 5.63 -1.91 9.02
N VAL A 150 4.60 -1.42 9.71
CA VAL A 150 3.41 -0.86 9.05
C VAL A 150 3.80 0.30 8.12
N ALA A 151 4.62 1.24 8.58
CA ALA A 151 5.06 2.37 7.78
C ALA A 151 5.85 1.93 6.54
N GLU A 152 6.80 0.99 6.68
CA GLU A 152 7.59 0.46 5.56
C GLU A 152 6.71 -0.25 4.53
N ARG A 153 5.72 -1.04 4.96
CA ARG A 153 4.79 -1.70 4.03
C ARG A 153 3.87 -0.69 3.32
N ALA A 154 3.45 0.36 4.02
CA ALA A 154 2.63 1.42 3.43
C ALA A 154 3.41 2.19 2.36
N ASP A 155 4.67 2.56 2.64
CA ASP A 155 5.54 3.23 1.67
C ASP A 155 5.86 2.33 0.48
N GLY A 156 6.11 1.03 0.73
CA GLY A 156 6.29 0.03 -0.32
C GLY A 156 5.10 -0.03 -1.26
N LEU A 157 3.88 -0.16 -0.72
CA LEU A 157 2.66 -0.15 -1.53
C LEU A 157 2.46 1.17 -2.28
N ALA A 158 2.66 2.31 -1.62
CA ALA A 158 2.53 3.63 -2.24
C ALA A 158 3.50 3.81 -3.41
N ARG A 159 4.73 3.29 -3.30
CA ARG A 159 5.72 3.27 -4.38
C ARG A 159 5.23 2.44 -5.56
N GLU A 160 4.85 1.18 -5.35
CA GLU A 160 4.40 0.31 -6.44
C GLU A 160 3.16 0.87 -7.14
N LEU A 161 2.21 1.43 -6.40
CA LEU A 161 1.02 2.09 -6.98
C LEU A 161 1.39 3.29 -7.83
N SER A 162 2.31 4.13 -7.36
CA SER A 162 2.77 5.30 -8.10
C SER A 162 3.48 4.90 -9.39
N THR A 163 4.37 3.90 -9.32
CA THR A 163 5.08 3.36 -10.49
C THR A 163 4.11 2.84 -11.54
N VAL A 164 3.14 2.00 -11.14
CA VAL A 164 2.15 1.43 -12.06
C VAL A 164 1.26 2.52 -12.66
N ALA A 165 0.73 3.43 -11.84
CA ALA A 165 -0.17 4.48 -12.31
C ALA A 165 0.51 5.46 -13.27
N LEU A 166 1.73 5.91 -12.96
CA LEU A 166 2.50 6.80 -13.84
C LEU A 166 2.94 6.09 -15.12
N GLY A 167 3.35 4.82 -15.02
CA GLY A 167 3.68 4.02 -16.20
C GLY A 167 2.50 3.91 -17.17
N LYS A 168 1.31 3.63 -16.65
CA LYS A 168 0.08 3.58 -17.44
C LYS A 168 -0.34 4.93 -18.00
N GLU A 169 -0.20 6.02 -17.24
CA GLU A 169 -0.52 7.35 -17.74
C GLU A 169 0.42 7.78 -18.88
N ASN A 170 1.71 7.50 -18.78
CA ASN A 170 2.66 7.75 -19.86
C ASN A 170 2.29 6.97 -21.14
N LEU A 171 1.80 5.75 -20.99
CA LEU A 171 1.30 4.96 -22.12
C LEU A 171 0.03 5.57 -22.74
N LEU A 172 -0.91 6.05 -21.92
CA LEU A 172 -2.09 6.78 -22.40
C LEU A 172 -1.71 8.06 -23.15
N LEU A 173 -0.70 8.78 -22.66
CA LEU A 173 -0.18 9.98 -23.33
C LEU A 173 0.43 9.64 -24.70
N ALA A 174 1.22 8.56 -24.80
CA ALA A 174 1.81 8.12 -26.07
C ALA A 174 0.75 7.68 -27.10
N ILE A 175 -0.35 7.07 -26.65
CA ILE A 175 -1.46 6.66 -27.53
C ILE A 175 -2.29 7.87 -27.99
N THR A 176 -2.44 8.90 -27.15
CA THR A 176 -3.27 10.08 -27.45
C THR A 176 -2.53 11.20 -28.18
N ARG A 177 -1.20 11.22 -28.12
CA ARG A 177 -0.33 12.07 -28.92
C ARG A 177 0.63 11.18 -29.70
N PRO A 178 0.19 10.53 -30.79
CA PRO A 178 1.15 9.97 -31.71
C PRO A 178 1.99 11.15 -32.19
N GLU A 179 3.29 11.15 -31.89
CA GLU A 179 4.22 12.09 -32.49
C GLU A 179 3.95 12.07 -34.01
N LYS A 180 3.73 13.25 -34.59
CA LYS A 180 3.69 13.38 -36.06
C LYS A 180 5.07 12.96 -36.56
N ALA A 181 5.20 11.70 -36.96
CA ALA A 181 6.28 11.25 -37.83
C ALA A 181 6.04 11.80 -39.23
#